data_AF-A0A7J4N6S3-F1
#
_entry.id   AF-A0A7J4N6S3-F1
#
_cell.length_a   1.000
_cell.length_b   1.000
_cell.length_c   1.000
_cell.angle_alpha   90.00
_cell.angle_beta   90.00
_cell.angle_gamma   90.00
#
_symmetry.space_group_name_H-M   'P 1'
#
loop_
_entity.id
_entity.type
_entity.pdbx_description
1 polymer ?
#
loop_
_entity_poly.entity_id
_entity_poly.type
_entity_poly.pdbx_seq_one_letter_code
_entity_poly.pdbx_strand_id
1 'polypeptide(L)'
;MAAKKSNSSCSKCGKPFVGLIVIKAFAAIYAIYFFAMFFFNLLVTGDDWLREQVSFMEPIMPFGWEYIIISFVFLIIGMPIVMAGIYPAMEKRHKSAGVLACKECVAVIAREQADAAEMARAKQEAQAYAHQAKIEGLENGDPWLGKLIRSWKQDNPNKLPDESMIDELVMARNMEKAGNFEKAAVILEKYRFWEEAGRMRRLDDQKVIKHITVDMNALIDQVGTKGLAIPYKCSSCGASITIDKDSKQEGLKFCSYCGTAYNVEDMTKIIQHALE
;
A
#
# COMPACT_ATOMS: atom_id res chain seq x y z
N MET A 1 24.62 15.75 -8.11
CA MET A 1 25.39 15.43 -6.90
C MET A 1 25.07 16.47 -5.84
N ALA A 2 24.23 16.13 -4.85
CA ALA A 2 23.88 17.05 -3.77
C ALA A 2 25.08 17.21 -2.83
N ALA A 3 25.71 18.38 -2.83
CA ALA A 3 26.78 18.71 -1.90
C ALA A 3 26.27 18.46 -0.47
N LYS A 4 26.97 17.61 0.28
CA LYS A 4 26.69 17.27 1.67
C LYS A 4 26.67 18.60 2.46
N LYS A 5 25.48 19.13 2.74
CA LYS A 5 25.30 20.45 3.37
C LYS A 5 26.05 20.42 4.71
N SER A 6 27.09 21.25 4.83
CA SER A 6 27.85 21.33 6.07
C SER A 6 26.93 21.83 7.19
N ASN A 7 26.96 21.18 8.37
CA ASN A 7 26.15 21.53 9.54
C ASN A 7 26.48 22.92 10.15
N SER A 8 27.23 23.77 9.44
CA SER A 8 27.70 25.07 9.90
C SER A 8 27.56 26.16 8.84
N SER A 9 26.76 25.95 7.79
CA SER A 9 26.47 26.94 6.75
C SER A 9 24.97 27.17 6.60
N CYS A 10 24.58 28.37 6.19
CA CYS A 10 23.19 28.68 5.90
C CYS A 10 22.66 27.82 4.76
N SER A 11 21.47 27.26 4.94
CA SER A 11 20.84 26.34 4.00
C SER A 11 20.47 26.95 2.64
N LYS A 12 20.25 28.27 2.58
CA LYS A 12 19.83 29.00 1.37
C LYS A 12 21.01 29.70 0.69
N CYS A 13 21.76 30.52 1.42
CA CYS A 13 22.83 31.33 0.84
C CYS A 13 24.23 30.71 0.96
N GLY A 14 24.38 29.58 1.67
CA GLY A 14 25.68 28.93 1.88
C GLY A 14 26.66 29.69 2.78
N LYS A 15 26.30 30.90 3.27
CA LYS A 15 27.17 31.69 4.16
C LYS A 15 27.55 30.86 5.41
N PRO A 16 28.85 30.72 5.74
CA PRO A 16 29.29 29.99 6.92
C PRO A 16 28.92 30.75 8.20
N PHE A 17 28.47 30.02 9.22
CA PHE A 17 28.28 30.57 10.56
C PHE A 17 29.63 30.55 11.30
N VAL A 18 30.37 31.65 11.18
CA VAL A 18 31.72 31.80 11.78
C VAL A 18 31.72 31.43 13.26
N GLY A 19 30.70 31.83 14.02
CA GLY A 19 30.58 31.46 15.45
C GLY A 19 30.52 29.96 15.72
N LEU A 20 29.79 29.19 14.90
CA LEU A 20 29.72 27.73 15.05
C LEU A 20 31.03 27.04 14.65
N ILE A 21 31.72 27.60 13.65
CA ILE A 21 33.04 27.10 13.21
C ILE A 21 34.09 27.37 14.29
N VAL A 22 34.11 28.57 14.86
CA VAL A 22 35.02 28.96 15.95
C VAL A 22 34.82 28.08 17.18
N ILE A 23 33.57 27.80 17.58
CA ILE A 23 33.29 26.93 18.74
C ILE A 23 33.79 25.50 18.49
N LYS A 24 33.57 24.94 17.29
CA LYS A 24 34.08 23.62 16.95
C LYS A 24 35.61 23.57 16.91
N ALA A 25 36.24 24.58 16.32
CA ALA A 25 37.70 24.70 16.27
C ALA A 25 38.29 24.82 17.67
N PHE A 26 37.67 25.64 18.53
CA PHE A 26 38.08 25.78 19.93
C PHE A 26 37.92 24.47 20.70
N ALA A 27 36.79 23.76 20.55
CA ALA A 27 36.58 22.46 21.18
C ALA A 27 37.62 21.42 20.71
N ALA A 28 37.97 21.41 19.42
CA ALA A 28 38.98 20.52 18.88
C ALA A 28 40.38 20.85 19.42
N ILE A 29 40.78 22.13 19.43
CA ILE A 29 42.07 22.58 19.97
C ILE A 29 42.14 22.25 21.47
N TYR A 30 41.08 22.53 22.21
CA TYR A 30 40.94 22.20 23.63
C TYR A 30 41.13 20.69 23.86
N ALA A 31 40.42 19.85 23.10
CA ALA A 31 40.55 18.40 23.22
C ALA A 31 41.97 17.92 22.93
N ILE A 32 42.58 18.39 21.84
CA ILE A 32 43.95 18.03 21.46
C ILE A 32 44.94 18.44 22.55
N TYR A 33 44.80 19.66 23.07
CA TYR A 33 45.70 20.18 24.10
C TYR A 33 45.63 19.36 25.40
N PHE A 34 44.43 19.11 25.92
CA PHE A 34 44.28 18.34 27.16
C PHE A 34 44.58 16.85 26.98
N PHE A 35 44.34 16.29 25.80
CA PHE A 35 44.74 14.93 25.49
C PHE A 35 46.27 14.81 25.40
N ALA A 36 46.93 15.72 24.68
CA ALA A 36 48.39 15.78 24.65
C ALA A 36 48.96 15.97 26.07
N MET A 37 48.41 16.90 26.86
CA MET A 37 48.82 17.10 28.25
C MET A 37 48.69 15.84 29.09
N PHE A 38 47.59 15.10 28.98
CA PHE A 38 47.38 13.85 29.69
C PHE A 38 48.40 12.78 29.29
N PHE A 39 48.60 12.53 27.99
CA PHE A 39 49.49 11.47 27.51
C PHE A 39 50.97 11.80 27.73
N PHE A 40 51.40 13.04 27.48
CA PHE A 40 52.78 13.43 27.75
C PHE A 40 53.09 13.38 29.24
N ASN A 41 52.17 13.84 30.09
CA ASN A 41 52.37 13.71 31.54
C ASN A 41 52.46 12.25 31.98
N LEU A 42 51.64 11.34 31.44
CA LEU A 42 51.73 9.90 31.72
C LEU A 42 53.04 9.26 31.25
N LEU A 43 53.55 9.65 30.09
CA LEU A 43 54.80 9.12 29.55
C LEU A 43 56.03 9.63 30.32
N VAL A 44 55.98 10.86 30.81
CA VAL A 44 57.09 11.52 31.51
C VAL A 44 57.10 11.21 33.01
N THR A 45 55.95 10.85 33.61
CA THR A 45 55.88 10.47 35.04
C THR A 45 56.43 9.06 35.28
N GLY A 46 57.76 8.96 35.33
CA GLY A 46 58.48 7.72 35.65
C GLY A 46 59.81 7.56 34.91
N ASP A 47 60.12 8.46 33.97
CA ASP A 47 61.35 8.43 33.19
C ASP A 47 62.00 9.82 33.15
N ASP A 48 63.02 10.00 34.00
CA ASP A 48 63.77 11.26 34.12
C ASP A 48 64.51 11.62 32.82
N TRP A 49 64.90 10.63 32.02
CA TRP A 49 65.55 10.86 30.73
C TRP A 49 64.58 11.48 29.73
N LEU A 50 63.36 10.94 29.63
CA LEU A 50 62.32 11.54 28.78
C LEU A 50 61.97 12.96 29.24
N ARG A 51 61.91 13.18 30.55
CA ARG A 51 61.63 14.51 31.12
C ARG A 51 62.65 15.56 30.69
N GLU A 52 63.94 15.21 30.71
CA GLU A 52 65.01 16.12 30.28
C GLU A 52 64.88 16.46 28.79
N GLN A 53 64.56 15.48 27.95
CA GLN A 53 64.38 15.69 26.50
C GLN A 53 63.18 16.57 26.14
N VAL A 54 62.09 16.52 26.91
CA VAL A 54 60.87 17.31 26.65
C VAL A 54 60.78 18.60 27.46
N SER A 55 61.79 18.93 28.27
CA SER A 55 61.83 20.11 29.13
C SER A 55 61.59 21.44 28.40
N PHE A 56 61.93 21.53 27.11
CA PHE A 56 61.65 22.70 26.27
C PHE A 56 60.14 23.00 26.11
N MET A 57 59.26 22.02 26.36
CA MET A 57 57.81 22.17 26.28
C MET A 57 57.18 22.67 27.59
N GLU A 58 57.91 22.69 28.71
CA GLU A 58 57.39 23.15 30.02
C GLU A 58 56.67 24.50 30.01
N PRO A 59 57.13 25.52 29.24
CA PRO A 59 56.43 26.81 29.16
C PRO A 59 55.04 26.74 28.52
N ILE A 60 54.79 25.72 27.69
CA ILE A 60 53.56 25.55 26.92
C ILE A 60 52.67 24.47 27.55
N MET A 61 53.27 23.43 28.13
CA MET A 61 52.61 22.29 28.74
C MET A 61 53.32 21.94 30.04
N PRO A 62 52.71 22.21 31.20
CA PRO A 62 53.34 21.89 32.47
C PRO A 62 53.37 20.37 32.70
N PHE A 63 54.48 19.90 33.28
CA PHE A 63 54.67 18.50 33.64
C PHE A 63 54.56 18.30 35.16
N GLY A 64 53.69 17.38 35.58
CA GLY A 64 53.41 17.07 36.98
C GLY A 64 52.21 16.12 37.12
N TRP A 65 52.16 15.40 38.25
CA TRP A 65 51.08 14.45 38.54
C TRP A 65 49.72 15.14 38.67
N GLU A 66 49.71 16.38 39.17
CA GLU A 66 48.53 17.22 39.28
C GLU A 66 47.89 17.49 37.90
N TYR A 67 48.69 17.62 36.84
CA TYR A 67 48.19 17.93 35.49
C TYR A 67 47.52 16.74 34.80
N ILE A 68 47.83 15.51 35.22
CA ILE A 68 47.11 14.30 34.77
C ILE A 68 45.65 14.37 35.25
N ILE A 69 45.45 14.64 36.53
CA ILE A 69 44.11 14.74 37.14
C ILE A 69 43.35 15.92 36.55
N ILE A 70 43.99 17.08 36.44
CA ILE A 70 43.39 18.29 35.86
C ILE A 70 42.95 18.03 34.41
N SER A 71 43.81 17.43 33.58
CA SER A 71 43.48 17.11 32.18
C SER A 71 42.32 16.14 32.07
N PHE A 72 42.29 15.13 32.93
CA PHE A 72 41.21 14.14 32.98
C PHE A 72 39.87 14.78 33.36
N VAL A 73 39.85 15.64 34.38
CA VAL A 73 38.65 16.39 34.80
C VAL A 73 38.17 17.31 33.67
N PHE A 74 39.07 18.04 33.01
CA PHE A 74 38.71 18.94 31.92
C PHE A 74 38.24 18.24 30.64
N LEU A 75 38.73 17.03 30.36
CA LEU A 75 38.23 16.20 29.27
C LEU A 75 36.86 15.58 29.60
N ILE A 76 36.64 15.10 30.83
CA ILE A 76 35.38 14.46 31.22
C ILE A 76 34.27 15.47 31.46
N ILE A 77 34.57 16.63 32.04
CA ILE A 77 33.55 17.61 32.42
C ILE A 77 33.50 18.74 31.38
N GLY A 78 34.65 19.28 30.99
CA GLY A 78 34.73 20.43 30.09
C GLY A 78 34.23 20.14 28.68
N MET A 79 34.62 19.01 28.07
CA MET A 79 34.19 18.67 26.71
C MET A 79 32.68 18.44 26.59
N PRO A 80 32.01 17.70 27.50
CA PRO A 80 30.56 17.59 27.47
C PRO A 80 29.84 18.93 27.66
N ILE A 81 30.33 19.84 28.49
CA ILE A 81 29.74 21.18 28.64
C ILE A 81 29.81 21.95 27.31
N VAL A 82 30.94 21.91 26.62
CA VAL A 82 31.12 22.60 25.33
C VAL A 82 30.24 21.98 24.25
N MET A 83 30.22 20.65 24.14
CA MET A 83 29.53 19.93 23.06
C MET A 83 28.03 19.78 23.27
N ALA A 84 27.57 19.57 24.51
CA ALA A 84 26.16 19.36 24.84
C ALA A 84 25.47 20.62 25.40
N GLY A 85 26.22 21.63 25.84
CA GLY A 85 25.67 22.90 26.33
C GLY A 85 25.87 24.04 25.33
N ILE A 86 27.12 24.48 25.18
CA ILE A 86 27.45 25.72 24.46
C ILE A 86 27.14 25.60 22.96
N TYR A 87 27.58 24.50 22.34
CA TYR A 87 27.36 24.26 20.92
C TYR A 87 25.87 24.25 20.52
N PRO A 88 24.99 23.43 21.15
CA PRO A 88 23.57 23.42 20.79
C PRO A 88 22.84 24.72 21.16
N ALA A 89 23.24 25.42 22.22
CA ALA A 89 22.69 26.73 22.55
C ALA A 89 22.98 27.76 21.43
N MET A 90 24.20 27.76 20.89
CA MET A 90 24.59 28.62 19.77
C MET A 90 23.95 28.17 18.46
N GLU A 91 23.81 26.87 18.24
CA GLU A 91 23.11 26.34 17.07
C GLU A 91 21.63 26.73 17.06
N LYS A 92 20.95 26.69 18.22
CA LYS A 92 19.55 27.09 18.38
C LYS A 92 19.30 28.55 17.99
N ARG A 93 20.28 29.45 18.23
CA ARG A 93 20.18 30.86 17.82
C ARG A 93 20.17 31.05 16.29
N HIS A 94 20.65 30.06 15.54
CA HIS A 94 20.71 30.10 14.08
C HIS A 94 19.72 29.14 13.41
N LYS A 95 18.95 28.36 14.17
CA LYS A 95 17.88 27.49 13.67
C LYS A 95 16.56 28.25 13.62
N SER A 96 15.96 28.34 12.44
CA SER A 96 14.59 28.82 12.22
C SER A 96 13.80 27.76 11.45
N ALA A 97 12.62 27.39 11.94
CA ALA A 97 11.75 26.38 11.29
C ALA A 97 12.46 25.05 10.97
N GLY A 98 13.33 24.58 11.87
CA GLY A 98 14.06 23.31 11.73
C GLY A 98 15.29 23.37 10.82
N VAL A 99 15.62 24.54 10.24
CA VAL A 99 16.75 24.70 9.31
C VAL A 99 17.68 25.81 9.78
N LEU A 100 19.00 25.62 9.60
CA LEU A 100 20.01 26.66 9.85
C LEU A 100 19.90 27.78 8.81
N ALA A 101 19.50 28.97 9.24
CA ALA A 101 19.25 30.10 8.36
C ALA A 101 19.93 31.40 8.84
N CYS A 102 20.43 32.18 7.89
CA CYS A 102 20.93 33.52 8.15
C CYS A 102 19.77 34.46 8.46
N LYS A 103 19.95 35.53 9.25
CA LYS A 103 18.86 36.47 9.60
C LYS A 103 18.11 37.00 8.37
N GLU A 104 18.83 37.32 7.30
CA GLU A 104 18.27 37.78 6.02
C GLU A 104 17.44 36.67 5.33
N CYS A 105 17.86 35.42 5.49
CA CYS A 105 17.27 34.23 4.87
C CYS A 105 16.04 33.73 5.64
N VAL A 106 15.89 34.06 6.93
CA VAL A 106 14.76 33.62 7.76
C VAL A 106 13.44 34.13 7.18
N ALA A 107 13.39 35.42 6.80
CA ALA A 107 12.18 36.01 6.25
C ALA A 107 11.78 35.37 4.91
N VAL A 108 12.76 35.03 4.07
CA VAL A 108 12.52 34.35 2.78
C VAL A 108 11.98 32.94 2.99
N ILE A 109 12.60 32.16 3.90
CA ILE A 109 12.15 30.80 4.22
C ILE A 109 10.74 30.83 4.82
N ALA A 110 10.44 31.79 5.69
CA ALA A 110 9.11 31.94 6.27
C ALA A 110 8.04 32.22 5.20
N ARG A 111 8.34 33.07 4.22
CA ARG A 111 7.45 33.34 3.08
C ARG A 111 7.26 32.11 2.21
N GLU A 112 8.34 31.43 1.80
CA GLU A 112 8.24 30.21 1.01
C GLU A 112 7.43 29.11 1.71
N GLN A 113 7.55 28.98 3.03
CA GLN A 113 6.76 28.02 3.81
C GLN A 113 5.28 28.42 3.89
N ALA A 114 4.98 29.71 4.02
CA ALA A 114 3.62 30.21 3.96
C ALA A 114 3.01 29.98 2.58
N ASP A 115 3.72 30.32 1.50
CA ASP A 115 3.27 30.11 0.12
C ASP A 115 3.08 28.62 -0.17
N ALA A 116 3.98 27.75 0.31
CA ALA A 116 3.84 26.30 0.17
C ALA A 116 2.63 25.76 0.94
N ALA A 117 2.34 26.31 2.13
CA ALA A 117 1.17 25.94 2.90
C ALA A 117 -0.14 26.41 2.24
N GLU A 118 -0.16 27.62 1.67
CA GLU A 118 -1.29 28.13 0.90
C GLU A 118 -1.53 27.30 -0.37
N MET A 119 -0.49 26.99 -1.14
CA MET A 119 -0.60 26.09 -2.29
C MET A 119 -1.07 24.69 -1.90
N ALA A 120 -0.65 24.17 -0.75
CA ALA A 120 -1.11 22.87 -0.26
C ALA A 120 -2.61 22.90 0.08
N ARG A 121 -3.09 23.97 0.74
CA ARG A 121 -4.52 24.17 1.01
C ARG A 121 -5.32 24.31 -0.28
N ALA A 122 -4.87 25.16 -1.21
CA ALA A 122 -5.52 25.31 -2.51
C ALA A 122 -5.59 24.00 -3.31
N LYS A 123 -4.55 23.15 -3.23
CA LYS A 123 -4.58 21.80 -3.83
C LYS A 123 -5.59 20.88 -3.15
N GLN A 124 -5.69 20.90 -1.83
CA GLN A 124 -6.67 20.11 -1.09
C GLN A 124 -8.11 20.55 -1.42
N GLU A 125 -8.36 21.85 -1.47
CA GLU A 125 -9.66 22.40 -1.88
C GLU A 125 -9.98 22.01 -3.34
N ALA A 126 -9.03 22.16 -4.27
CA ALA A 126 -9.21 21.75 -5.66
C ALA A 126 -9.48 20.25 -5.80
N GLN A 127 -8.83 19.40 -5.00
CA GLN A 127 -9.10 17.96 -4.97
C GLN A 127 -10.51 17.66 -4.44
N ALA A 128 -10.95 18.35 -3.38
CA ALA A 128 -12.30 18.21 -2.85
C ALA A 128 -13.37 18.62 -3.88
N TYR A 129 -13.16 19.74 -4.58
CA TYR A 129 -14.05 20.17 -5.68
C TYR A 129 -14.05 19.18 -6.84
N ALA A 130 -12.88 18.68 -7.25
CA ALA A 130 -12.77 17.69 -8.33
C ALA A 130 -13.49 16.38 -7.97
N HIS A 131 -13.35 15.92 -6.73
CA HIS A 131 -14.03 14.74 -6.23
C HIS A 131 -15.56 14.93 -6.18
N GLN A 132 -16.02 16.08 -5.71
CA GLN A 132 -17.44 16.43 -5.73
C GLN A 132 -17.98 16.45 -7.17
N ALA A 133 -17.27 17.08 -8.10
CA ALA A 133 -17.65 17.12 -9.52
C ALA A 133 -17.69 15.71 -10.15
N LYS A 134 -16.76 14.80 -9.78
CA LYS A 134 -16.77 13.40 -10.21
C LYS A 134 -18.04 12.68 -9.74
N ILE A 135 -18.44 12.87 -8.48
CA ILE A 135 -19.66 12.27 -7.92
C ILE A 135 -20.91 12.82 -8.64
N GLU A 136 -20.99 14.14 -8.82
CA GLU A 136 -22.12 14.77 -9.52
C GLU A 136 -22.20 14.33 -11.00
N GLY A 137 -21.04 14.18 -11.66
CA GLY A 137 -20.97 13.63 -13.02
C GLY A 137 -21.47 12.19 -13.10
N LEU A 138 -21.10 11.34 -12.15
CA LEU A 138 -21.55 9.94 -12.09
C LEU A 138 -23.03 9.81 -11.72
N GLU A 139 -23.53 10.67 -10.83
CA GLU A 139 -24.93 10.71 -10.43
C GLU A 139 -25.85 11.05 -11.61
N ASN A 140 -25.41 11.95 -12.49
CA ASN A 140 -26.15 12.36 -13.68
C ASN A 140 -25.88 11.48 -14.91
N GLY A 141 -24.71 10.83 -14.98
CA GLY A 141 -24.27 10.09 -16.16
C GLY A 141 -24.82 8.66 -16.27
N ASP A 142 -24.85 7.89 -15.17
CA ASP A 142 -25.39 6.53 -15.17
C ASP A 142 -26.66 6.45 -14.28
N PRO A 143 -27.83 6.17 -14.86
CA PRO A 143 -29.09 6.08 -14.09
C PRO A 143 -29.05 5.06 -12.95
N TRP A 144 -28.32 3.95 -13.11
CA TRP A 144 -28.21 2.90 -12.10
C TRP A 144 -27.34 3.38 -10.93
N LEU A 145 -26.16 3.90 -11.23
CA LEU A 145 -25.23 4.39 -10.22
C LEU A 145 -25.78 5.62 -9.49
N GLY A 146 -26.42 6.54 -10.23
CA GLY A 146 -27.07 7.71 -9.65
C GLY A 146 -28.23 7.38 -8.72
N LYS A 147 -28.92 6.25 -8.90
CA LYS A 147 -29.92 5.78 -7.92
C LYS A 147 -29.24 5.38 -6.61
N LEU A 148 -28.15 4.61 -6.67
CA LEU A 148 -27.41 4.13 -5.50
C LEU A 148 -26.72 5.25 -4.73
N ILE A 149 -26.12 6.21 -5.44
CA ILE A 149 -25.49 7.38 -4.81
C ILE A 149 -26.55 8.21 -4.05
N ARG A 150 -27.74 8.41 -4.64
CA ARG A 150 -28.84 9.13 -3.99
C ARG A 150 -29.38 8.40 -2.76
N SER A 151 -29.60 7.09 -2.83
CA SER A 151 -30.06 6.33 -1.67
C SER A 151 -29.02 6.37 -0.54
N TRP A 152 -27.73 6.26 -0.87
CA TRP A 152 -26.67 6.37 0.13
C TRP A 152 -26.60 7.75 0.78
N LYS A 153 -26.77 8.83 -0.01
CA LYS A 153 -26.82 10.21 0.51
C LYS A 153 -28.00 10.44 1.46
N GLN A 154 -29.12 9.76 1.24
CA GLN A 154 -30.27 9.80 2.16
C GLN A 154 -29.92 9.18 3.52
N ASP A 155 -29.18 8.07 3.52
CA ASP A 155 -28.74 7.39 4.74
C ASP A 155 -27.57 8.12 5.43
N ASN A 156 -26.82 8.96 4.70
CA ASN A 156 -25.62 9.65 5.18
C ASN A 156 -25.69 11.17 4.90
N PRO A 157 -26.52 11.92 5.65
CA PRO A 157 -26.63 13.35 5.47
C PRO A 157 -25.27 14.03 5.74
N ASN A 158 -24.93 15.02 4.92
CA ASN A 158 -23.70 15.82 4.99
C ASN A 158 -22.38 15.07 4.74
N LYS A 159 -22.41 13.86 4.20
CA LYS A 159 -21.20 13.14 3.78
C LYS A 159 -21.18 12.96 2.27
N LEU A 160 -19.98 13.07 1.69
CA LEU A 160 -19.74 12.66 0.32
C LEU A 160 -19.37 11.17 0.30
N PRO A 161 -19.83 10.39 -0.68
CA PRO A 161 -19.36 9.02 -0.87
C PRO A 161 -17.84 9.00 -1.00
N ASP A 162 -17.16 8.08 -0.31
CA ASP A 162 -15.71 7.94 -0.44
C ASP A 162 -15.32 7.52 -1.86
N GLU A 163 -14.13 7.92 -2.32
CA GLU A 163 -13.65 7.57 -3.66
C GLU A 163 -13.59 6.06 -3.87
N SER A 164 -13.21 5.31 -2.83
CA SER A 164 -13.20 3.84 -2.84
C SER A 164 -14.59 3.24 -3.06
N MET A 165 -15.63 3.84 -2.47
CA MET A 165 -17.01 3.40 -2.66
C MET A 165 -17.44 3.60 -4.11
N ILE A 166 -17.16 4.76 -4.69
CA ILE A 166 -17.51 5.06 -6.07
C ILE A 166 -16.82 4.07 -7.03
N ASP A 167 -15.52 3.84 -6.84
CA ASP A 167 -14.74 2.94 -7.69
C ASP A 167 -15.21 1.48 -7.53
N GLU A 168 -15.57 1.05 -6.31
CA GLU A 168 -16.16 -0.28 -6.07
C GLU A 168 -17.54 -0.43 -6.71
N LEU A 169 -18.39 0.61 -6.71
CA LEU A 169 -19.69 0.56 -7.39
C LEU A 169 -19.55 0.50 -8.92
N VAL A 170 -18.59 1.24 -9.48
CA VAL A 170 -18.23 1.12 -10.91
C VAL A 170 -17.72 -0.30 -11.21
N MET A 171 -16.92 -0.87 -10.30
CA MET A 171 -16.46 -2.25 -10.41
C MET A 171 -17.63 -3.25 -10.36
N ALA A 172 -18.58 -3.08 -9.45
CA ALA A 172 -19.79 -3.90 -9.37
C ALA A 172 -20.59 -3.85 -10.68
N ARG A 173 -20.72 -2.67 -11.28
CA ARG A 173 -21.36 -2.48 -12.59
C ARG A 173 -20.62 -3.22 -13.72
N ASN A 174 -19.29 -3.21 -13.70
CA ASN A 174 -18.49 -3.95 -14.66
C ASN A 174 -18.59 -5.47 -14.45
N MET A 175 -18.68 -5.94 -13.20
CA MET A 175 -18.89 -7.36 -12.87
C MET A 175 -20.28 -7.85 -13.30
N GLU A 176 -21.32 -7.04 -13.13
CA GLU A 176 -22.66 -7.30 -13.67
C GLU A 176 -22.60 -7.47 -15.19
N LYS A 177 -21.95 -6.54 -15.90
CA LYS A 177 -21.76 -6.63 -17.37
C LYS A 177 -20.96 -7.86 -17.79
N ALA A 178 -20.00 -8.29 -16.96
CA ALA A 178 -19.22 -9.51 -17.18
C ALA A 178 -19.99 -10.80 -16.81
N GLY A 179 -21.23 -10.69 -16.28
CA GLY A 179 -22.06 -11.83 -15.88
C GLY A 179 -21.57 -12.53 -14.61
N ASN A 180 -20.80 -11.84 -13.77
CA ASN A 180 -20.37 -12.29 -12.45
C ASN A 180 -21.23 -11.62 -11.37
N PHE A 181 -22.45 -12.12 -11.22
CA PHE A 181 -23.47 -11.49 -10.40
C PHE A 181 -23.21 -11.64 -8.90
N GLU A 182 -22.64 -12.75 -8.45
CA GLU A 182 -22.35 -12.95 -7.02
C GLU A 182 -21.30 -11.97 -6.50
N LYS A 183 -20.21 -11.74 -7.24
CA LYS A 183 -19.20 -10.75 -6.83
C LYS A 183 -19.76 -9.32 -6.85
N ALA A 184 -20.62 -8.99 -7.82
CA ALA A 184 -21.32 -7.71 -7.84
C ALA A 184 -22.26 -7.56 -6.63
N ALA A 185 -22.97 -8.62 -6.25
CA ALA A 185 -23.84 -8.64 -5.08
C ALA A 185 -23.06 -8.40 -3.78
N VAL A 186 -21.92 -9.07 -3.59
CA VAL A 186 -21.06 -8.89 -2.40
C VAL A 186 -20.60 -7.42 -2.25
N ILE A 187 -20.23 -6.75 -3.34
CA ILE A 187 -19.86 -5.34 -3.31
C ILE A 187 -21.05 -4.46 -2.90
N LEU A 188 -22.24 -4.74 -3.44
CA LEU A 188 -23.46 -4.00 -3.09
C LEU A 188 -23.85 -4.18 -1.60
N GLU A 189 -23.69 -5.38 -1.05
CA GLU A 189 -23.94 -5.68 0.37
C GLU A 189 -23.00 -4.94 1.31
N LYS A 190 -21.72 -4.79 0.92
CA LYS A 190 -20.74 -4.02 1.70
C LYS A 190 -21.22 -2.59 1.98
N TYR A 191 -21.92 -1.99 1.02
CA TYR A 191 -22.50 -0.64 1.14
C TYR A 191 -23.98 -0.65 1.54
N ARG A 192 -24.52 -1.80 1.99
CA ARG A 192 -25.88 -2.00 2.49
C ARG A 192 -26.99 -1.80 1.43
N PHE A 193 -26.66 -1.95 0.15
CA PHE A 193 -27.65 -1.94 -0.95
C PHE A 193 -28.30 -3.32 -1.11
N TRP A 194 -29.05 -3.76 -0.09
CA TRP A 194 -29.61 -5.10 0.01
C TRP A 194 -30.59 -5.44 -1.12
N GLU A 195 -31.42 -4.49 -1.55
CA GLU A 195 -32.40 -4.70 -2.62
C GLU A 195 -31.72 -5.00 -3.96
N GLU A 196 -30.71 -4.21 -4.31
CA GLU A 196 -29.93 -4.38 -5.53
C GLU A 196 -29.04 -5.62 -5.47
N ALA A 197 -28.45 -5.95 -4.31
CA ALA A 197 -27.73 -7.21 -4.13
C ALA A 197 -28.64 -8.43 -4.35
N GLY A 198 -29.85 -8.41 -3.78
CA GLY A 198 -30.85 -9.47 -3.98
C GLY A 198 -31.38 -9.54 -5.42
N ARG A 199 -31.37 -8.42 -6.17
CA ARG A 199 -31.62 -8.43 -7.62
C ARG A 199 -30.51 -9.14 -8.37
N MET A 200 -29.24 -8.88 -8.05
CA MET A 200 -28.11 -9.53 -8.73
C MET A 200 -28.12 -11.04 -8.54
N ARG A 201 -28.39 -11.55 -7.32
CA ARG A 201 -28.47 -13.01 -7.10
C ARG A 201 -29.60 -13.68 -7.88
N ARG A 202 -30.76 -13.03 -8.01
CA ARG A 202 -31.84 -13.54 -8.86
C ARG A 202 -31.44 -13.64 -10.34
N LEU A 203 -30.57 -12.75 -10.82
CA LEU A 203 -30.03 -12.84 -12.18
C LEU A 203 -29.06 -14.01 -12.32
N ASP A 204 -28.29 -14.32 -11.27
CA ASP A 204 -27.44 -15.51 -11.22
C ASP A 204 -28.27 -16.81 -11.23
N ASP A 205 -29.30 -16.89 -10.41
CA ASP A 205 -30.20 -18.05 -10.35
C ASP A 205 -30.90 -18.30 -11.70
N GLN A 206 -31.32 -17.24 -12.40
CA GLN A 206 -31.90 -17.35 -13.74
C GLN A 206 -30.92 -17.90 -14.78
N LYS A 207 -29.61 -17.72 -14.59
CA LYS A 207 -28.57 -18.30 -15.45
C LYS A 207 -28.46 -19.81 -15.22
N VAL A 208 -28.63 -20.28 -13.98
CA VAL A 208 -28.57 -21.70 -13.61
C VAL A 208 -29.82 -22.47 -14.06
N ILE A 209 -31.00 -21.84 -14.08
CA ILE A 209 -32.27 -22.52 -14.41
C ILE A 209 -32.43 -22.81 -15.93
N LYS A 210 -31.53 -22.35 -16.80
CA LYS A 210 -31.51 -22.73 -18.22
C LYS A 210 -30.94 -24.13 -18.50
N HIS A 211 -30.94 -25.05 -17.53
CA HIS A 211 -30.81 -26.47 -17.84
C HIS A 211 -32.11 -26.97 -18.48
N ILE A 212 -32.05 -27.22 -19.78
CA ILE A 212 -33.14 -27.77 -20.60
C ILE A 212 -33.53 -29.13 -20.01
N THR A 213 -34.64 -29.22 -19.29
CA THR A 213 -35.26 -30.51 -18.93
C THR A 213 -35.87 -31.10 -20.20
N VAL A 214 -35.05 -31.78 -21.01
CA VAL A 214 -35.58 -32.58 -22.10
C VAL A 214 -36.20 -33.83 -21.48
N ASP A 215 -37.53 -33.95 -21.56
CA ASP A 215 -38.24 -35.15 -21.11
C ASP A 215 -37.83 -36.34 -21.99
N MET A 216 -37.06 -37.25 -21.40
CA MET A 216 -36.54 -38.41 -22.11
C MET A 216 -37.64 -39.36 -22.60
N ASN A 217 -38.79 -39.37 -21.92
CA ASN A 217 -39.91 -40.22 -22.32
C ASN A 217 -40.52 -39.71 -23.63
N ALA A 218 -40.66 -38.39 -23.78
CA ALA A 218 -41.14 -37.78 -25.02
C ALA A 218 -40.23 -38.06 -26.22
N LEU A 219 -38.90 -38.11 -26.01
CA LEU A 219 -37.95 -38.45 -27.07
C LEU A 219 -37.99 -39.93 -27.45
N ILE A 220 -38.12 -40.84 -26.48
CA ILE A 220 -38.26 -42.28 -26.75
C ILE A 220 -39.57 -42.56 -27.51
N ASP A 221 -40.67 -41.89 -27.14
CA ASP A 221 -41.95 -42.00 -27.85
C ASP A 221 -41.85 -41.48 -29.30
N GLN A 222 -41.09 -40.41 -29.54
CA GLN A 222 -40.85 -39.89 -30.91
C GLN A 222 -40.00 -40.84 -31.77
N VAL A 223 -38.99 -41.48 -31.18
CA VAL A 223 -38.19 -42.51 -31.85
C VAL A 223 -39.07 -43.72 -32.19
N GLY A 224 -39.90 -44.15 -31.24
CA GLY A 224 -40.84 -45.27 -31.42
C GLY A 224 -41.93 -45.00 -32.46
N THR A 225 -42.50 -43.79 -32.49
CA THR A 225 -43.52 -43.40 -33.49
C THR A 225 -42.96 -43.28 -34.91
N LYS A 226 -41.68 -42.89 -35.06
CA LYS A 226 -40.98 -42.89 -36.35
C LYS A 226 -40.41 -44.26 -36.76
N GLY A 227 -40.53 -45.29 -35.91
CA GLY A 227 -40.04 -46.65 -36.19
C GLY A 227 -38.51 -46.74 -36.27
N LEU A 228 -37.78 -45.82 -35.63
CA LEU A 228 -36.33 -45.76 -35.64
C LEU A 228 -35.76 -46.60 -34.49
N ALA A 229 -34.66 -47.31 -34.75
CA ALA A 229 -33.86 -47.96 -33.73
C ALA A 229 -32.47 -47.33 -33.73
N ILE A 230 -32.12 -46.64 -32.65
CA ILE A 230 -30.88 -45.86 -32.58
C ILE A 230 -29.83 -46.68 -31.83
N PRO A 231 -28.72 -47.08 -32.48
CA PRO A 231 -27.63 -47.77 -31.79
C PRO A 231 -26.82 -46.78 -30.95
N TYR A 232 -26.81 -46.97 -29.64
CA TYR A 232 -25.99 -46.24 -28.69
C TYR A 232 -24.83 -47.13 -28.20
N LYS A 233 -23.60 -46.61 -28.24
CA LYS A 233 -22.43 -47.31 -27.69
C LYS A 233 -22.16 -46.83 -26.28
N CYS A 234 -22.09 -47.76 -25.33
CA CYS A 234 -21.69 -47.44 -23.97
C CYS A 234 -20.24 -46.93 -23.95
N SER A 235 -20.04 -45.73 -23.40
CA SER A 235 -18.72 -45.10 -23.29
C SER A 235 -17.76 -45.87 -22.38
N SER A 236 -18.28 -46.69 -21.46
CA SER A 236 -17.46 -47.44 -20.49
C SER A 236 -17.07 -48.85 -20.93
N CYS A 237 -17.95 -49.58 -21.63
CA CYS A 237 -17.66 -50.96 -22.07
C CYS A 237 -17.68 -51.18 -23.59
N GLY A 238 -18.05 -50.16 -24.37
CA GLY A 238 -18.16 -50.25 -25.82
C GLY A 238 -19.33 -51.09 -26.34
N ALA A 239 -20.15 -51.66 -25.45
CA ALA A 239 -21.33 -52.44 -25.85
C ALA A 239 -22.32 -51.56 -26.62
N SER A 240 -22.82 -52.08 -27.74
CA SER A 240 -23.83 -51.40 -28.56
C SER A 240 -25.23 -51.80 -28.08
N ILE A 241 -26.06 -50.82 -27.80
CA ILE A 241 -27.37 -50.96 -27.19
C ILE A 241 -28.35 -50.21 -28.07
N THR A 242 -29.39 -50.89 -28.51
CA THR A 242 -30.41 -50.31 -29.37
C THR A 242 -31.47 -49.63 -28.52
N ILE A 243 -31.68 -48.33 -28.78
CA ILE A 243 -32.78 -47.56 -28.18
C ILE A 243 -33.95 -47.64 -29.16
N ASP A 244 -35.04 -48.24 -28.71
CA ASP A 244 -36.28 -48.45 -29.46
C ASP A 244 -37.52 -48.13 -28.59
N LYS A 245 -38.71 -48.33 -29.17
CA LYS A 245 -40.01 -48.16 -28.49
C LYS A 245 -40.15 -48.97 -27.20
N ASP A 246 -39.51 -50.14 -27.12
CA ASP A 246 -39.68 -51.06 -26.00
C ASP A 246 -38.66 -50.77 -24.87
N SER A 247 -37.75 -49.83 -25.10
CA SER A 247 -36.75 -49.39 -24.17
C SER A 247 -37.35 -48.50 -23.06
N LYS A 248 -37.48 -49.04 -21.85
CA LYS A 248 -38.01 -48.30 -20.69
C LYS A 248 -36.94 -47.39 -20.07
N GLN A 249 -37.36 -46.21 -19.61
CA GLN A 249 -36.51 -45.20 -18.95
C GLN A 249 -35.68 -45.79 -17.78
N GLU A 250 -36.24 -46.75 -17.03
CA GLU A 250 -35.55 -47.40 -15.92
C GLU A 250 -34.41 -48.33 -16.36
N GLY A 251 -34.55 -48.99 -17.53
CA GLY A 251 -33.52 -49.84 -18.13
C GLY A 251 -32.43 -49.06 -18.87
N LEU A 252 -32.73 -47.81 -19.25
CA LEU A 252 -31.81 -46.88 -19.91
C LEU A 252 -31.04 -45.97 -18.93
N LYS A 253 -31.09 -46.24 -17.62
CA LYS A 253 -30.27 -45.54 -16.61
C LYS A 253 -28.89 -46.16 -16.46
N PHE A 254 -28.79 -47.48 -16.64
CA PHE A 254 -27.56 -48.25 -16.41
C PHE A 254 -27.29 -49.20 -17.57
N CYS A 255 -26.02 -49.40 -17.87
CA CYS A 255 -25.62 -50.35 -18.90
C CYS A 255 -25.95 -51.79 -18.51
N SER A 256 -26.74 -52.47 -19.33
CA SER A 256 -27.10 -53.88 -19.11
C SER A 256 -25.90 -54.82 -19.13
N TYR A 257 -24.77 -54.39 -19.71
CA TYR A 257 -23.55 -55.18 -19.82
C TYR A 257 -22.53 -54.90 -18.70
N CYS A 258 -22.35 -53.63 -18.29
CA CYS A 258 -21.31 -53.26 -17.33
C CYS A 258 -21.83 -52.53 -16.07
N GLY A 259 -23.13 -52.26 -15.97
CA GLY A 259 -23.76 -51.59 -14.83
C GLY A 259 -23.45 -50.10 -14.70
N THR A 260 -22.64 -49.52 -15.59
CA THR A 260 -22.30 -48.09 -15.53
C THR A 260 -23.50 -47.22 -15.88
N ALA A 261 -23.72 -46.14 -15.12
CA ALA A 261 -24.76 -45.17 -15.42
C ALA A 261 -24.46 -44.45 -16.74
N TYR A 262 -25.48 -44.29 -17.59
CA TYR A 262 -25.30 -43.57 -18.85
C TYR A 262 -25.29 -42.06 -18.66
N ASN A 263 -24.57 -41.36 -19.54
CA ASN A 263 -24.67 -39.91 -19.63
C ASN A 263 -25.95 -39.54 -20.41
N VAL A 264 -26.96 -39.03 -19.69
CA VAL A 264 -28.26 -38.65 -20.24
C VAL A 264 -28.13 -37.50 -21.26
N GLU A 265 -27.14 -36.61 -21.10
CA GLU A 265 -26.90 -35.51 -22.04
C GLU A 265 -26.34 -35.99 -23.39
N ASP A 266 -25.51 -37.02 -23.38
CA ASP A 266 -24.95 -37.58 -24.63
C ASP A 266 -26.00 -38.41 -25.37
N MET A 267 -26.81 -39.18 -24.63
CA MET A 267 -27.92 -39.92 -25.21
C MET A 267 -28.98 -38.99 -25.82
N THR A 268 -29.36 -37.91 -25.13
CA THR A 268 -30.33 -36.93 -25.67
C THR A 268 -29.83 -36.28 -26.95
N LYS A 269 -28.55 -35.90 -27.04
CA LYS A 269 -27.95 -35.35 -28.26
C LYS A 269 -27.96 -36.34 -29.43
N ILE A 270 -27.61 -37.62 -29.18
CA ILE A 270 -27.62 -38.65 -30.22
C ILE A 270 -29.05 -38.91 -30.71
N ILE A 271 -30.03 -38.95 -29.80
CA ILE A 271 -31.44 -39.13 -30.16
C ILE A 271 -31.97 -37.93 -30.95
N GLN A 272 -31.66 -36.71 -30.53
CA GLN A 272 -32.06 -35.49 -31.25
C GLN A 272 -31.45 -35.45 -32.66
N HIS A 273 -30.17 -35.75 -32.81
CA HIS A 273 -29.50 -35.81 -34.13
C HIS A 273 -30.08 -36.90 -35.03
N ALA A 274 -30.63 -37.98 -34.47
CA ALA A 274 -31.29 -39.03 -35.25
C ALA A 274 -32.76 -38.71 -35.59
N LEU A 275 -33.36 -37.72 -34.92
CA LEU A 275 -34.75 -37.29 -35.12
C LEU A 275 -34.89 -36.07 -36.04
N GLU A 276 -33.83 -35.29 -36.21
CA GLU A 276 -33.65 -34.27 -37.27
C GLU A 276 -33.53 -34.91 -38.66
#